data_AF-A0A420VDH9-F1
#
_entry.id   AF-A0A420VDH9-F1
#
_cell.length_a   1.000
_cell.length_b   1.000
_cell.length_c   1.000
_cell.angle_alpha   90.00
_cell.angle_beta   90.00
_cell.angle_gamma   90.00
#
_symmetry.space_group_name_H-M   'P 1'
#
loop_
_entity.id
_entity.type
_entity.pdbx_description
1 polymer ?
#
loop_
_entity_poly.entity_id
_entity_poly.type
_entity_poly.pdbx_seq_one_letter_code
_entity_poly.pdbx_strand_id
1 'polypeptide(L)'
;MKRFSQELQQMLTEQKGYRNEEYSGSGITDPEKVLTFEIYELGNTDISEFFQKHYGFDYPCIIEQLEEGRVTEEEIKVKVKRIISYISRKMGAKTLYCLWLATREGIRENYVDAEDTVTEYNLSRINYMPICDLGDQGALFILDRHPNLIPHREIFLEREEELSVVSLI
;
A
#
# COMPACT_ATOMS: atom_id res chain seq x y z
N MET A 1 19.43 1.59 11.08
CA MET A 1 17.98 1.76 10.84
C MET A 1 17.77 1.70 9.33
N LYS A 2 17.19 0.61 8.79
CA LYS A 2 16.94 0.51 7.34
C LYS A 2 15.91 1.57 6.96
N ARG A 3 16.30 2.52 6.10
CA ARG A 3 15.45 3.58 5.53
C ARG A 3 14.25 2.95 4.80
N PHE A 4 13.15 3.68 4.71
CA PHE A 4 12.06 3.36 3.77
C PHE A 4 12.61 3.34 2.33
N SER A 5 11.91 2.73 1.38
CA SER A 5 12.19 2.87 -0.05
C SER A 5 12.19 4.34 -0.47
N GLN A 6 12.81 4.66 -1.61
CA GLN A 6 12.75 6.02 -2.14
C GLN A 6 11.31 6.42 -2.45
N GLU A 7 10.54 5.48 -3.01
CA GLU A 7 9.11 5.56 -3.30
C GLU A 7 8.29 6.00 -2.07
N LEU A 8 8.39 5.25 -0.97
CA LEU A 8 7.69 5.58 0.26
C LEU A 8 8.19 6.89 0.87
N GLN A 9 9.50 7.17 0.85
CA GLN A 9 10.02 8.46 1.34
C GLN A 9 9.46 9.65 0.57
N GLN A 10 9.34 9.52 -0.76
CA GLN A 10 8.80 10.57 -1.61
C GLN A 10 7.33 10.82 -1.30
N MET A 11 6.50 9.77 -1.25
CA MET A 11 5.07 9.90 -0.89
C MET A 11 4.88 10.54 0.48
N LEU A 12 5.68 10.15 1.48
CA LEU A 12 5.63 10.73 2.83
C LEU A 12 6.08 12.21 2.86
N THR A 13 7.06 12.58 2.05
CA THR A 13 7.60 13.95 1.98
C THR A 13 6.63 14.89 1.25
N GLU A 14 6.09 14.43 0.12
CA GLU A 14 5.15 15.20 -0.69
C GLU A 14 3.72 15.18 -0.11
N GLN A 15 3.44 14.23 0.79
CA GLN A 15 2.10 13.93 1.31
C GLN A 15 1.10 13.67 0.18
N LYS A 16 1.55 12.91 -0.83
CA LYS A 16 0.78 12.55 -2.02
C LYS A 16 1.02 11.09 -2.37
N GLY A 17 0.01 10.48 -2.95
CA GLY A 17 0.12 9.16 -3.56
C GLY A 17 -0.81 9.06 -4.75
N TYR A 18 -0.49 8.15 -5.66
CA TYR A 18 -1.17 7.94 -6.91
C TYR A 18 -1.65 6.49 -6.97
N ARG A 19 -2.76 6.27 -7.64
CA ARG A 19 -3.35 4.94 -7.84
C ARG A 19 -4.10 4.95 -9.16
N ASN A 20 -3.82 3.95 -10.00
CA ASN A 20 -4.68 3.63 -11.12
C ASN A 20 -5.80 2.71 -10.61
N GLU A 21 -7.05 3.16 -10.66
CA GLU A 21 -8.15 2.39 -10.08
C GLU A 21 -8.37 1.05 -10.81
N GLU A 22 -8.00 0.93 -12.08
CA GLU A 22 -8.13 -0.31 -12.87
C GLU A 22 -7.19 -1.42 -12.40
N TYR A 23 -5.97 -1.07 -11.96
CA TYR A 23 -4.97 -2.03 -11.47
C TYR A 23 -5.08 -2.30 -9.97
N SER A 24 -5.87 -1.50 -9.27
CA SER A 24 -5.84 -1.42 -7.82
C SER A 24 -6.75 -2.42 -7.09
N GLY A 25 -7.25 -3.42 -7.82
CA GLY A 25 -8.03 -4.53 -7.31
C GLY A 25 -9.52 -4.23 -7.16
N SER A 26 -10.16 -4.91 -6.20
CA SER A 26 -11.62 -5.01 -6.05
C SER A 26 -12.31 -3.77 -5.44
N GLY A 27 -11.60 -2.66 -5.26
CA GLY A 27 -12.12 -1.47 -4.56
C GLY A 27 -12.39 -1.68 -3.06
N ILE A 28 -11.93 -2.81 -2.49
CA ILE A 28 -12.07 -3.09 -1.06
C ILE A 28 -11.11 -2.20 -0.26
N THR A 29 -11.67 -1.42 0.65
CA THR A 29 -10.91 -0.52 1.55
C THR A 29 -10.95 -0.97 3.00
N ASP A 30 -11.61 -2.10 3.30
CA ASP A 30 -11.67 -2.68 4.64
C ASP A 30 -10.29 -3.24 5.03
N PRO A 31 -9.63 -2.70 6.07
CA PRO A 31 -8.30 -3.16 6.48
C PRO A 31 -8.24 -4.63 6.87
N GLU A 32 -9.29 -5.20 7.45
CA GLU A 32 -9.30 -6.62 7.83
C GLU A 32 -9.27 -7.50 6.59
N LYS A 33 -10.07 -7.16 5.59
CA LYS A 33 -10.12 -7.90 4.32
C LYS A 33 -8.83 -7.76 3.54
N VAL A 34 -8.33 -6.53 3.37
CA VAL A 34 -7.09 -6.27 2.62
C VAL A 34 -5.91 -6.97 3.27
N LEU A 35 -5.68 -6.77 4.57
CA LEU A 35 -4.55 -7.38 5.26
C LEU A 35 -4.64 -8.91 5.32
N THR A 36 -5.84 -9.48 5.49
CA THR A 36 -6.02 -10.93 5.46
C THR A 36 -5.68 -11.48 4.08
N PHE A 37 -6.17 -10.85 3.01
CA PHE A 37 -5.86 -11.24 1.64
C PHE A 37 -4.35 -11.15 1.34
N GLU A 38 -3.73 -10.01 1.65
CA GLU A 38 -2.28 -9.81 1.48
C GLU A 38 -1.46 -10.89 2.18
N ILE A 39 -1.74 -11.16 3.45
CA ILE A 39 -0.94 -12.09 4.25
C ILE A 39 -1.23 -13.55 3.89
N TYR A 40 -2.50 -13.92 3.75
CA TYR A 40 -2.91 -15.32 3.60
C TYR A 40 -2.88 -15.79 2.15
N GLU A 41 -3.43 -15.01 1.22
CA GLU A 41 -3.57 -15.40 -0.19
C GLU A 41 -2.33 -15.03 -1.00
N LEU A 42 -1.74 -13.85 -0.77
CA LEU A 42 -0.55 -13.40 -1.50
C LEU A 42 0.76 -13.77 -0.79
N GLY A 43 0.71 -14.26 0.45
CA GLY A 43 1.91 -14.55 1.23
C GLY A 43 2.76 -13.31 1.53
N ASN A 44 2.16 -12.11 1.50
CA ASN A 44 2.84 -10.85 1.75
C ASN A 44 3.25 -10.75 3.22
N THR A 45 4.50 -11.10 3.47
CA THR A 45 5.04 -11.18 4.83
C THR A 45 5.82 -9.94 5.24
N ASP A 46 6.07 -9.03 4.29
CA ASP A 46 6.69 -7.73 4.49
C ASP A 46 5.89 -6.88 5.49
N ILE A 47 4.57 -7.05 5.59
CA ILE A 47 3.72 -6.39 6.60
C ILE A 47 4.25 -6.72 8.02
N SER A 48 4.58 -7.98 8.30
CA SER A 48 5.06 -8.41 9.60
C SER A 48 6.40 -7.75 9.94
N GLU A 49 7.33 -7.80 8.98
CA GLU A 49 8.66 -7.20 9.11
C GLU A 49 8.57 -5.68 9.28
N PHE A 50 7.68 -5.03 8.54
CA PHE A 50 7.47 -3.59 8.59
C PHE A 50 7.03 -3.15 9.99
N PHE A 51 6.06 -3.85 10.59
CA PHE A 51 5.58 -3.55 11.95
C PHE A 51 6.65 -3.76 13.02
N GLN A 52 7.38 -4.86 12.96
CA GLN A 52 8.44 -5.14 13.93
C GLN A 52 9.52 -4.06 13.84
N LYS A 53 9.92 -3.69 12.62
CA LYS A 53 11.02 -2.78 12.34
C LYS A 53 10.70 -1.31 12.61
N HIS A 54 9.50 -0.85 12.23
CA HIS A 54 9.15 0.58 12.24
C HIS A 54 8.23 0.98 13.41
N TYR A 55 7.50 0.03 13.98
CA TYR A 55 6.54 0.30 15.05
C TYR A 55 6.88 -0.38 16.38
N GLY A 56 7.92 -1.22 16.41
CA GLY A 56 8.28 -2.02 17.58
C GLY A 56 7.15 -2.95 18.01
N PHE A 57 6.24 -3.27 17.09
CA PHE A 57 5.13 -4.16 17.34
C PHE A 57 5.57 -5.58 17.05
N ASP A 58 5.70 -6.37 18.11
CA ASP A 58 6.08 -7.77 17.98
C ASP A 58 4.93 -8.55 17.32
N TYR A 59 5.11 -8.78 16.03
CA TYR A 59 4.25 -9.62 15.22
C TYR A 59 5.08 -10.86 14.84
N PRO A 60 4.81 -12.03 15.44
CA PRO A 60 5.56 -13.23 15.13
C PRO A 60 5.43 -13.52 13.64
N CYS A 61 6.57 -13.57 12.95
CA CYS A 61 6.64 -13.99 11.56
C CYS A 61 5.97 -15.36 11.42
N ILE A 62 5.05 -15.46 10.46
CA ILE A 62 4.29 -16.68 10.18
C ILE A 62 4.62 -17.27 8.81
N ILE A 63 5.67 -16.78 8.13
CA ILE A 63 6.09 -17.25 6.80
C ILE A 63 6.18 -18.77 6.76
N GLU A 64 7.01 -19.35 7.63
CA GLU A 64 7.25 -20.79 7.67
C GLU A 64 5.95 -21.58 7.94
N GLN A 65 5.06 -21.02 8.76
CA GLN A 65 3.80 -21.68 9.10
C GLN A 65 2.77 -21.57 7.96
N LEU A 66 2.76 -20.45 7.22
CA LEU A 66 1.93 -20.26 6.03
C LEU A 66 2.38 -21.17 4.89
N GLU A 67 3.67 -21.21 4.59
CA GLU A 67 4.25 -22.05 3.52
C GLU A 67 4.04 -23.55 3.78
N GLU A 68 4.08 -23.97 5.04
CA GLU A 68 3.82 -25.36 5.43
C GLU A 68 2.32 -25.69 5.58
N GLY A 69 1.41 -24.74 5.29
CA GLY A 69 -0.04 -24.94 5.43
C GLY A 69 -0.50 -25.18 6.87
N ARG A 70 0.29 -24.71 7.85
CA ARG A 70 0.03 -24.87 9.29
C ARG A 70 -0.76 -23.73 9.90
N VAL A 71 -1.16 -22.73 9.12
CA VAL A 71 -1.97 -21.59 9.57
C VAL A 71 -3.23 -21.50 8.74
N THR A 72 -4.36 -21.34 9.41
CA THR A 72 -5.66 -21.13 8.78
C THR A 72 -5.95 -19.64 8.56
N GLU A 73 -6.84 -19.33 7.61
CA GLU A 73 -7.30 -17.95 7.38
C GLU A 73 -7.87 -17.31 8.66
N GLU A 74 -8.60 -18.08 9.49
CA GLU A 74 -9.14 -17.63 10.78
C GLU A 74 -8.05 -17.20 11.77
N GLU A 75 -6.92 -17.91 11.81
CA GLU A 75 -5.78 -17.53 12.64
C GLU A 75 -5.12 -16.25 12.13
N ILE A 76 -5.07 -16.05 10.81
CA ILE A 76 -4.62 -14.78 10.21
C ILE A 76 -5.55 -13.64 10.60
N LYS A 77 -6.87 -13.82 10.48
CA LYS A 77 -7.86 -12.80 10.86
C LYS A 77 -7.69 -12.35 12.32
N VAL A 78 -7.42 -13.27 13.25
CA VAL A 78 -7.14 -12.92 14.65
C VAL A 78 -5.89 -12.04 14.78
N LYS A 79 -4.82 -12.37 14.04
CA LYS A 79 -3.58 -11.59 14.05
C LYS A 79 -3.76 -10.22 13.39
N VAL A 80 -4.46 -10.14 12.25
CA VAL A 80 -4.83 -8.90 11.56
C VAL A 80 -5.64 -7.99 12.48
N LYS A 81 -6.61 -8.52 13.24
CA LYS A 81 -7.36 -7.75 14.24
C LYS A 81 -6.46 -7.11 15.30
N ARG A 82 -5.37 -7.77 15.70
CA ARG A 82 -4.38 -7.18 16.64
C ARG A 82 -3.63 -6.01 16.01
N ILE A 83 -3.24 -6.13 14.73
CA ILE A 83 -2.62 -5.03 13.97
C ILE A 83 -3.58 -3.85 13.89
N ILE A 84 -4.81 -4.07 13.42
CA ILE A 84 -5.82 -3.01 13.27
C ILE A 84 -6.11 -2.34 14.62
N SER A 85 -6.22 -3.11 15.69
CA SER A 85 -6.42 -2.57 17.05
C SER A 85 -5.24 -1.73 17.52
N TYR A 86 -4.00 -2.13 17.20
CA TYR A 86 -2.81 -1.33 17.48
C TYR A 86 -2.84 0.00 16.72
N ILE A 87 -3.09 -0.04 15.41
CA ILE A 87 -3.13 1.15 14.55
C ILE A 87 -4.25 2.10 15.00
N SER A 88 -5.45 1.57 15.28
CA SER A 88 -6.60 2.34 15.75
C SER A 88 -6.27 3.12 17.03
N ARG A 89 -5.62 2.47 18.02
CA ARG A 89 -5.15 3.15 19.23
C ARG A 89 -4.08 4.19 18.95
N LYS A 90 -3.14 3.89 18.05
CA LYS A 90 -2.03 4.78 17.69
C LYS A 90 -2.53 6.05 16.99
N MET A 91 -3.51 5.89 16.10
CA MET A 91 -4.11 6.98 15.31
C MET A 91 -5.23 7.73 16.04
N GLY A 92 -5.77 7.16 17.13
CA GLY A 92 -6.95 7.70 17.80
C GLY A 92 -8.23 7.60 16.96
N ALA A 93 -8.27 6.68 16.00
CA ALA A 93 -9.35 6.54 15.02
C ALA A 93 -10.20 5.29 15.28
N LYS A 94 -11.53 5.44 15.25
CA LYS A 94 -12.48 4.32 15.45
C LYS A 94 -12.73 3.50 14.18
N THR A 95 -12.63 4.16 13.04
CA THR A 95 -12.83 3.55 11.73
C THR A 95 -11.56 3.77 10.93
N LEU A 96 -11.11 2.72 10.27
CA LEU A 96 -9.88 2.70 9.50
C LEU A 96 -10.18 2.18 8.10
N TYR A 97 -9.39 2.63 7.14
CA TYR A 97 -9.45 2.19 5.75
C TYR A 97 -8.06 1.85 5.27
N CYS A 98 -7.95 0.95 4.29
CA CYS A 98 -6.70 0.60 3.66
C CYS A 98 -6.68 1.09 2.21
N LEU A 99 -5.53 1.60 1.80
CA LEU A 99 -5.32 2.09 0.43
C LEU A 99 -3.88 1.81 0.02
N TRP A 100 -3.71 1.14 -1.12
CA TRP A 100 -2.43 1.05 -1.82
C TRP A 100 -2.22 2.32 -2.64
N LEU A 101 -1.01 2.88 -2.56
CA LEU A 101 -0.58 4.08 -3.30
C LEU A 101 0.86 3.88 -3.77
N ALA A 102 1.21 4.49 -4.90
CA ALA A 102 2.58 4.63 -5.39
C ALA A 102 2.89 6.09 -5.73
N THR A 103 4.12 6.40 -6.12
CA THR A 103 4.49 7.68 -6.70
C THR A 103 3.92 7.81 -8.11
N ARG A 104 3.99 9.02 -8.68
CA ARG A 104 3.52 9.27 -10.03
C ARG A 104 4.32 8.46 -11.05
N GLU A 105 5.63 8.44 -10.89
CA GLU A 105 6.56 7.67 -11.71
C GLU A 105 6.33 6.16 -11.53
N GLY A 106 6.18 5.68 -10.29
CA GLY A 106 5.86 4.26 -10.03
C GLY A 106 4.56 3.81 -10.70
N ILE A 107 3.52 4.64 -10.68
CA ILE A 107 2.28 4.41 -11.45
C ILE A 107 2.54 4.43 -12.96
N ARG A 108 3.26 5.43 -13.48
CA ARG A 108 3.54 5.55 -14.92
C ARG A 108 4.29 4.35 -15.48
N GLU A 109 5.24 3.80 -14.73
CA GLU A 109 6.13 2.73 -15.21
C GLU A 109 5.46 1.36 -15.19
N ASN A 110 4.62 1.10 -14.18
CA ASN A 110 4.13 -0.24 -13.84
C ASN A 110 2.60 -0.41 -13.99
N TYR A 111 1.84 0.68 -13.98
CA TYR A 111 0.37 0.65 -13.79
C TYR A 111 -0.37 1.65 -14.68
N VAL A 112 0.20 1.98 -15.84
CA VAL A 112 -0.39 2.87 -16.85
C VAL A 112 -0.15 2.26 -18.23
N ASP A 113 -1.22 2.02 -18.98
CA ASP A 113 -1.18 1.78 -20.41
C ASP A 113 -1.19 3.11 -21.20
N ALA A 114 -1.29 3.06 -22.53
CA ALA A 114 -1.06 4.24 -23.38
C ALA A 114 -1.95 5.46 -23.05
N GLU A 115 -3.14 5.27 -22.47
CA GLU A 115 -4.09 6.35 -22.17
C GLU A 115 -4.86 6.15 -20.85
N ASP A 116 -4.17 6.04 -19.71
CA ASP A 116 -4.84 5.81 -18.42
C ASP A 116 -5.10 7.09 -17.61
N THR A 117 -6.25 7.07 -16.92
CA THR A 117 -6.59 8.05 -15.89
C THR A 117 -6.18 7.54 -14.52
N VAL A 118 -5.45 8.37 -13.79
CA VAL A 118 -4.89 8.04 -12.48
C VAL A 118 -5.41 9.01 -11.44
N THR A 119 -5.69 8.50 -10.24
CA THR A 119 -6.14 9.31 -9.11
C THR A 119 -4.93 9.77 -8.29
N GLU A 120 -4.73 11.09 -8.19
CA GLU A 120 -3.80 11.71 -7.22
C GLU A 120 -4.54 11.98 -5.91
N TYR A 121 -4.11 11.36 -4.82
CA TYR A 121 -4.61 11.59 -3.47
C TYR A 121 -3.72 12.57 -2.70
N ASN A 122 -4.33 13.58 -2.07
CA ASN A 122 -3.64 14.51 -1.17
C ASN A 122 -3.81 14.07 0.29
N LEU A 123 -2.71 13.62 0.89
CA LEU A 123 -2.66 13.06 2.24
C LEU A 123 -2.39 14.11 3.32
N SER A 124 -2.10 15.36 2.97
CA SER A 124 -1.68 16.42 3.92
C SER A 124 -2.72 16.79 5.00
N ARG A 125 -3.98 16.38 4.82
CA ARG A 125 -5.12 16.75 5.70
C ARG A 125 -5.80 15.56 6.36
N ILE A 126 -5.19 14.38 6.33
CA ILE A 126 -5.72 13.17 6.95
C ILE A 126 -4.66 12.54 7.83
N ASN A 127 -5.07 11.67 8.75
CA ASN A 127 -4.14 10.85 9.50
C ASN A 127 -3.94 9.53 8.76
N TYR A 128 -2.69 9.12 8.60
CA TYR A 128 -2.35 7.87 7.92
C TYR A 128 -1.10 7.23 8.50
N MET A 129 -0.97 5.93 8.30
CA MET A 129 0.21 5.15 8.66
C MET A 129 0.57 4.19 7.52
N PRO A 130 1.81 4.20 7.00
CA PRO A 130 2.25 3.13 6.12
C PRO A 130 2.31 1.81 6.89
N ILE A 131 1.91 0.72 6.26
CA ILE A 131 1.84 -0.62 6.88
C ILE A 131 2.62 -1.68 6.12
N CYS A 132 2.97 -1.39 4.87
CA CYS A 132 3.85 -2.20 4.04
C CYS A 132 4.57 -1.29 3.04
N ASP A 133 5.85 -1.53 2.79
CA ASP A 133 6.68 -0.83 1.82
C ASP A 133 7.07 -1.84 0.74
N LEU A 134 6.51 -1.69 -0.46
CA LEU A 134 6.63 -2.63 -1.58
C LEU A 134 7.75 -2.22 -2.55
N GLY A 135 8.69 -1.36 -2.12
CA GLY A 135 9.79 -0.92 -2.96
C GLY A 135 9.32 0.03 -4.06
N ASP A 136 9.55 -0.31 -5.31
CA ASP A 136 9.11 0.46 -6.49
C ASP A 136 7.65 0.21 -6.87
N GLN A 137 7.01 -0.79 -6.27
CA GLN A 137 5.59 -1.12 -6.47
C GLN A 137 4.66 -0.35 -5.51
N GLY A 138 5.14 0.71 -4.86
CA GLY A 138 4.37 1.54 -3.94
C GLY A 138 4.34 1.04 -2.49
N ALA A 139 3.26 1.34 -1.79
CA ALA A 139 3.09 1.03 -0.37
C ALA A 139 1.61 0.91 0.02
N LEU A 140 1.36 0.11 1.07
CA LEU A 140 0.04 0.04 1.69
C LEU A 140 -0.04 1.04 2.84
N PHE A 141 -1.16 1.76 2.91
CA PHE A 141 -1.47 2.72 3.96
C PHE A 141 -2.74 2.33 4.69
N ILE A 142 -2.77 2.63 5.99
CA ILE A 142 -4.00 2.73 6.77
C ILE A 142 -4.34 4.20 6.98
N LEU A 143 -5.62 4.53 6.82
CA LEU A 143 -6.18 5.87 6.79
C LEU A 143 -7.28 6.01 7.84
N ASP A 144 -7.42 7.18 8.44
CA ASP A 144 -8.55 7.51 9.35
C ASP A 144 -9.82 7.96 8.61
N ARG A 145 -9.77 8.00 7.29
CA ARG A 145 -10.83 8.52 6.43
C ARG A 145 -11.00 7.65 5.19
N HIS A 146 -12.25 7.48 4.77
CA HIS A 146 -12.58 6.73 3.56
C HIS A 146 -11.89 7.38 2.34
N PRO A 147 -11.31 6.61 1.40
CA PRO A 147 -10.61 7.15 0.22
C PRO A 147 -11.41 8.22 -0.56
N ASN A 148 -12.69 7.97 -0.83
CA ASN A 148 -13.58 8.94 -1.52
C ASN A 148 -13.75 10.30 -0.80
N LEU A 149 -13.38 10.40 0.49
CA LEU A 149 -13.44 11.63 1.28
C LEU A 149 -12.07 12.31 1.43
N ILE A 150 -11.01 11.71 0.87
CA ILE A 150 -9.70 12.32 0.75
C ILE A 150 -9.74 13.28 -0.44
N PRO A 151 -9.19 14.50 -0.35
CA PRO A 151 -9.06 15.36 -1.51
C PRO A 151 -8.25 14.67 -2.60
N HIS A 152 -8.85 14.48 -3.77
CA HIS A 152 -8.22 13.83 -4.90
C HIS A 152 -8.58 14.53 -6.21
N ARG A 153 -7.81 14.23 -7.25
CA ARG A 153 -8.09 14.63 -8.63
C ARG A 153 -7.68 13.52 -9.58
N GLU A 154 -8.41 13.41 -10.67
CA GLU A 154 -8.02 12.58 -11.80
C GLU A 154 -6.99 13.34 -12.65
N ILE A 155 -5.95 12.63 -13.07
CA ILE A 155 -4.92 13.12 -13.97
C ILE A 155 -4.71 12.10 -15.08
N PHE A 156 -4.41 12.60 -16.27
CA PHE A 156 -4.00 11.74 -17.37
C PHE A 156 -2.49 11.48 -17.28
N LEU A 157 -2.08 10.22 -17.38
CA LEU A 157 -0.69 9.82 -17.49
C LEU A 157 -0.50 8.98 -18.74
N GLU A 158 0.50 9.35 -19.53
CA GLU A 158 0.99 8.54 -20.64
C GLU A 158 2.27 7.85 -20.18
N ARG A 159 2.46 6.60 -20.62
CA ARG A 159 3.75 5.93 -20.53
C ARG A 159 4.73 6.63 -21.48
N GLU A 160 5.94 6.94 -21.04
CA GLU A 160 6.97 7.39 -21.98
C GLU A 160 7.23 6.24 -22.96
N GLU A 161 6.86 6.41 -24.23
CA GLU A 161 7.31 5.49 -25.27
C GLU A 161 8.84 5.49 -25.23
N GLU A 162 9.45 4.31 -25.10
CA GLU A 162 10.88 4.18 -25.38
C GLU A 162 11.11 4.70 -26.80
N LEU A 163 11.67 5.90 -26.90
CA LEU A 163 12.23 6.41 -28.15
C LEU A 163 13.32 5.43 -28.56
N SER A 164 12.94 4.40 -29.30
CA SER A 164 13.89 3.57 -30.03
C SER A 164 14.65 4.53 -30.92
N VAL A 165 15.89 4.82 -30.52
CA VAL A 165 16.82 5.60 -31.32
C VAL A 165 17.09 4.72 -32.53
N VAL A 166 16.29 4.91 -33.59
CA VAL A 166 16.62 4.39 -34.91
C VAL A 166 17.89 5.12 -35.30
N SER A 167 19.01 4.50 -34.96
CA SER A 167 20.33 4.90 -35.41
C SER A 167 20.32 4.67 -36.92
N LEU A 168 19.99 5.71 -37.68
CA LEU A 168 20.19 5.75 -39.12
C LEU A 168 21.71 5.67 -39.33
N ILE A 169 22.18 4.48 -39.70
CA ILE A 169 23.50 4.25 -40.30
C ILE A 169 23.36 4.46 -41.81
#